data_AF-A0A1C5W8S7-F1
#
_entry.id   AF-A0A1C5W8S7-F1
#
_cell.length_a   1.000
_cell.length_b   1.000
_cell.length_c   1.000
_cell.angle_alpha   90.00
_cell.angle_beta   90.00
_cell.angle_gamma   90.00
#
_symmetry.space_group_name_H-M   'P 1'
#
loop_
_entity.id
_entity.type
_entity.pdbx_description
1 polymer ?
#
loop_
_entity_poly.entity_id
_entity_poly.type
_entity_poly.pdbx_seq_one_letter_code
_entity_poly.pdbx_strand_id
1 'polypeptide(L)' 'MAKCEGVTHYTKATVDIYFPDGHVCCALCPMLETYARNQCRRSGEYLLDTRITGFYCPLKFENTEEN' A
#
# COMPACT_ATOMS: atom_id res chain seq x y z
N MET A 1 -30.41 -15.76 -18.55
CA MET A 1 -29.32 -14.90 -18.04
C MET A 1 -29.22 -15.15 -16.55
N ALA A 2 -28.11 -15.72 -16.08
CA ALA A 2 -27.92 -15.99 -14.65
C ALA A 2 -27.86 -14.66 -13.89
N LYS A 3 -28.64 -14.54 -12.82
CA LYS A 3 -28.66 -13.37 -11.95
C LYS A 3 -27.33 -13.31 -11.22
N CYS A 4 -26.51 -12.29 -11.47
CA CYS A 4 -25.31 -12.05 -10.67
C CYS A 4 -25.77 -11.63 -9.27
N GLU A 5 -25.78 -12.55 -8.33
CA GLU A 5 -25.94 -12.22 -6.91
C GLU A 5 -24.67 -11.46 -6.49
N GLY A 6 -24.79 -10.14 -6.39
CA GLY A 6 -23.69 -9.27 -5.99
C GLY A 6 -23.18 -9.58 -4.58
N VAL A 7 -22.05 -8.98 -4.22
CA VAL A 7 -21.46 -9.15 -2.88
C VAL A 7 -22.33 -8.42 -1.85
N THR A 8 -22.83 -9.15 -0.85
CA THR A 8 -23.73 -8.59 0.18
C THR A 8 -22.98 -7.99 1.37
N HIS A 9 -21.74 -8.40 1.60
CA HIS A 9 -20.90 -7.89 2.68
C HIS A 9 -19.41 -8.10 2.36
N TYR A 10 -18.58 -7.17 2.82
CA TYR A 10 -17.13 -7.27 2.75
C TYR A 10 -16.57 -7.32 4.17
N THR A 11 -15.60 -8.20 4.40
CA THR A 11 -14.85 -8.24 5.67
C THR A 11 -13.63 -7.34 5.55
N LYS A 12 -13.49 -6.38 6.46
CA LYS A 12 -12.31 -5.52 6.54
C LYS A 12 -11.18 -6.26 7.26
N ALA A 13 -10.01 -6.31 6.64
CA ALA A 13 -8.77 -6.74 7.28
C ALA A 13 -7.74 -5.60 7.21
N THR A 14 -6.87 -5.51 8.21
CA THR A 14 -5.78 -4.54 8.32
C THR A 14 -4.50 -5.27 8.72
N VAL A 15 -3.36 -4.71 8.35
CA VAL A 15 -2.03 -5.23 8.69
C VAL A 15 -1.12 -4.06 9.01
N ASP A 16 -0.26 -4.24 10.00
CA ASP A 16 0.75 -3.26 10.38
C ASP A 16 1.98 -3.42 9.49
N ILE A 17 2.54 -2.30 9.05
CA ILE A 17 3.73 -2.25 8.21
C ILE A 17 4.78 -1.41 8.92
N TYR A 18 5.89 -2.05 9.27
CA TYR A 18 7.02 -1.39 9.92
C TYR A 18 8.04 -0.96 8.88
N PHE A 19 8.51 0.27 9.01
CA PHE A 19 9.62 0.82 8.22
C PHE A 19 10.81 1.08 9.14
N PRO A 20 12.05 1.00 8.63
CA PRO A 20 13.21 1.45 9.40
C PRO A 20 13.11 2.95 9.69
N ASP A 21 13.74 3.37 10.79
CA ASP A 21 13.68 4.75 11.24
C ASP A 21 14.18 5.73 10.17
N GLY A 22 13.42 6.80 9.94
CA GLY A 22 13.65 7.79 8.89
C GLY A 22 13.58 7.27 7.44
N HIS A 23 13.28 5.99 7.21
CA HIS A 23 13.35 5.34 5.89
C HIS A 23 11.98 4.78 5.46
N VAL A 24 11.03 5.69 5.26
CA VAL A 24 9.70 5.37 4.73
C VAL A 24 9.70 5.52 3.21
N CYS A 25 9.73 4.40 2.49
CA CYS A 25 9.73 4.41 1.02
C CYS A 25 9.04 3.18 0.41
N CYS A 26 8.62 3.30 -0.85
CA CYS A 26 7.94 2.21 -1.54
C CYS A 26 8.83 0.97 -1.74
N ALA A 27 10.15 1.13 -1.87
CA ALA A 27 11.11 0.04 -2.01
C ALA A 27 11.11 -0.94 -0.83
N LEU A 28 10.78 -0.45 0.37
CA LEU A 28 10.70 -1.24 1.60
C LEU A 28 9.26 -1.65 1.94
N CYS A 29 8.28 -1.17 1.16
CA CYS A 29 6.88 -1.46 1.41
C CYS A 29 6.54 -2.87 0.87
N PRO A 30 5.91 -3.75 1.68
CA PRO A 30 5.50 -5.08 1.23
C PRO A 30 4.42 -5.02 0.13
N MET A 31 3.79 -3.86 -0.06
CA MET A 31 2.80 -3.63 -1.12
C MET A 31 3.44 -3.28 -2.47
N LEU A 32 4.76 -3.17 -2.58
CA LEU A 32 5.44 -3.01 -3.86
C LEU A 32 5.35 -4.30 -4.68
N GLU A 33 5.07 -4.17 -5.97
CA GLU A 33 5.16 -5.28 -6.90
C GLU A 33 6.63 -5.68 -7.12
N THR A 34 6.92 -6.98 -7.03
CA THR A 34 8.28 -7.53 -7.00
C THR A 34 8.72 -8.10 -8.35
N TYR A 35 7.78 -8.58 -9.16
CA TYR A 35 8.08 -9.33 -10.39
C TYR A 35 7.75 -8.57 -11.67
N ALA A 36 7.11 -7.42 -11.57
CA ALA A 36 6.69 -6.61 -12.71
C ALA A 36 7.26 -5.19 -12.61
N ARG A 37 6.64 -4.24 -13.33
CA ARG A 37 6.97 -2.82 -13.25
C ARG A 37 6.80 -2.33 -11.81
N ASN A 38 7.60 -1.34 -11.42
CA ASN A 38 7.49 -0.63 -10.14
C ASN A 38 6.06 -0.09 -10.00
N GLN A 39 5.21 -0.83 -9.30
CA GLN A 39 3.79 -0.54 -9.15
C GLN A 39 3.35 -0.87 -7.73
N CYS A 40 2.56 0.03 -7.14
CA CYS A 40 1.95 -0.22 -5.85
C CYS A 40 0.75 -1.17 -6.01
N ARG A 41 0.78 -2.34 -5.38
CA ARG A 41 -0.34 -3.31 -5.43
C ARG A 41 -1.60 -2.81 -4.72
N ARG A 42 -1.48 -1.78 -3.87
CA ARG A 42 -2.62 -1.21 -3.15
C ARG A 42 -3.37 -0.16 -3.95
N SER A 43 -2.65 0.82 -4.51
CA SER A 43 -3.25 1.94 -5.25
C SER A 43 -3.28 1.70 -6.76
N GLY A 44 -2.49 0.76 -7.28
CA GLY A 44 -2.30 0.55 -8.72
C GLY A 44 -1.37 1.59 -9.37
N GLU A 45 -0.82 2.53 -8.61
CA GLU A 45 0.08 3.58 -9.11
C GLU A 45 1.38 2.99 -9.64
N TYR A 46 1.81 3.44 -10.83
CA TYR A 46 3.16 3.19 -11.33
C TYR A 46 4.15 4.17 -10.69
N LEU A 47 5.15 3.62 -10.01
CA LEU A 47 6.15 4.36 -9.25
C LEU A 47 7.35 4.64 -10.15
N LEU A 48 7.61 5.93 -10.41
CA LEU A 48 8.80 6.38 -11.14
C LEU A 48 10.07 6.24 -10.31
N ASP A 49 9.97 6.51 -9.00
CA ASP A 49 11.04 6.32 -8.02
C ASP A 49 10.49 5.55 -6.81
N THR A 50 11.11 4.43 -6.48
CA THR A 50 10.72 3.59 -5.35
C THR A 50 11.38 4.00 -4.04
N ARG A 51 12.36 4.92 -4.07
CA ARG A 51 13.05 5.44 -2.88
C ARG A 51 12.22 6.47 -2.11
N ILE A 52 11.09 6.91 -2.68
CA ILE A 52 10.12 7.80 -2.05
C ILE A 52 8.77 7.09 -1.88
N THR A 53 7.82 7.76 -1.24
CA THR A 53 6.42 7.35 -1.21
C THR A 53 5.72 7.74 -2.51
N GLY A 54 4.90 6.83 -3.04
CA GLY A 54 4.02 7.12 -4.18
C GLY A 54 3.04 8.26 -3.87
N PHE A 55 2.64 8.99 -4.91
CA PHE A 55 1.75 10.14 -4.80
C PHE A 55 0.35 9.74 -4.30
N TYR A 56 -0.10 8.54 -4.65
CA TYR A 56 -1.38 7.99 -4.25
C TYR A 56 -1.24 6.92 -3.15
N CYS A 57 -0.16 6.98 -2.37
CA CYS A 57 0.02 6.08 -1.23
C CYS A 57 -1.10 6.30 -0.20
N PRO A 58 -1.89 5.29 0.15
CA PRO A 58 -2.98 5.43 1.12
C PRO A 58 -2.51 5.25 2.56
N LEU A 59 -1.24 4.92 2.78
CA LEU A 59 -0.68 4.79 4.12
C LEU A 59 -0.65 6.16 4.78
N LYS A 60 -1.35 6.26 5.91
CA LYS A 60 -1.24 7.39 6.82
C LYS A 60 -0.18 7.02 7.83
N PHE A 61 0.93 7.73 7.82
CA PHE A 61 1.99 7.56 8.80
C PHE A 61 1.60 8.36 10.04
N GLU A 62 1.32 7.68 11.14
CA GLU A 62 1.18 8.32 12.44
C GLU A 62 2.60 8.61 12.92
N ASN A 63 2.99 9.89 12.93
CA ASN A 63 4.23 10.31 13.57
C ASN A 63 4.08 9.99 15.05
N THR A 64 4.68 8.88 15.49
CA THR A 64 4.81 8.60 16.92
C THR A 64 5.98 9.45 17.44
N GLU A 65 5.81 10.77 17.41
CA GLU A 65 6.65 11.70 18.17
C GLU A 65 6.07 11.76 19.59
N GLU A 66 6.30 10.75 20.43
CA GLU A 66 6.07 10.88 21.87
C GLU A 66 7.16 10.15 22.69
N ASN A 67 8.07 10.98 23.24
CA ASN A 67 9.10 10.80 24.28
C ASN A 67 10.41 10.07 23.96
#